data_AF-A0A7J4REK7-F1
#
_entry.id   AF-A0A7J4REK7-F1
#
_cell.length_a   1.000
_cell.length_b   1.000
_cell.length_c   1.000
_cell.angle_alpha   90.00
_cell.angle_beta   90.00
_cell.angle_gamma   90.00
#
_symmetry.space_group_name_H-M   'P 1'
#
loop_
_entity.id
_entity.type
_entity.pdbx_description
1 polymer ?
#
loop_
_entity_poly.entity_id
_entity_poly.type
_entity_poly.pdbx_seq_one_letter_code
_entity_poly.pdbx_strand_id
1 'polypeptide(L)'
;MKEVNLNAFSEKLLHRYLLECYYGMLEDISPNSLLPERCHSKKINLIVPEMKMTSVNDNNEEYNVIPDLVIFFTDGTDLPIEVKWQSSGPYGKDQLRFLREKKGHIVSLVEDKKQKDITMNKIDFQHWQRWLGKRSMSLAMDTAISKGLDSEAGRQYWLVSPKGSQDSTTNYNYSRMRNLRSKKSDIHFWAFRNNAENVRNHLKIRKGDIVMFLMVNTRTLGLEKGHWLDDNPDYPLNVFRWVEYEVKIPYTIDIASDLSTFFEEDDSLNPGNRTWPHFIHLEKLEEGGNLTIKSRGNLSNHFRTSSSPGIRSGGPVRINFELYEELLDALRNEE
;
A
#
# COMPACT_ATOMS: atom_id res chain seq x y z
N MET A 1 5.52 -13.57 36.24
CA MET A 1 5.41 -13.97 34.83
C MET A 1 4.72 -12.81 34.12
N LYS A 2 5.42 -12.02 33.31
CA LYS A 2 4.83 -10.83 32.65
C LYS A 2 4.07 -11.33 31.41
N GLU A 3 2.74 -11.33 31.50
CA GLU A 3 1.86 -11.60 30.37
C GLU A 3 2.20 -10.64 29.23
N VAL A 4 2.54 -11.22 28.08
CA VAL A 4 2.65 -10.47 26.82
C VAL A 4 1.24 -9.96 26.53
N ASN A 5 1.07 -8.64 26.61
CA ASN A 5 -0.20 -7.97 26.34
C ASN A 5 -0.56 -8.17 24.86
N LEU A 6 -1.36 -9.23 24.60
CA LEU A 6 -1.77 -9.69 23.28
C LEU A 6 -2.61 -8.64 22.53
N ASN A 7 -3.31 -7.73 23.22
CA ASN A 7 -4.29 -6.84 22.61
C ASN A 7 -3.72 -5.91 21.53
N ALA A 8 -2.51 -5.37 21.72
CA ALA A 8 -1.88 -4.51 20.72
C ALA A 8 -1.38 -5.28 19.48
N PHE A 9 -1.04 -6.56 19.65
CA PHE A 9 -0.62 -7.43 18.55
C PHE A 9 -1.80 -8.09 17.85
N SER A 10 -2.93 -8.27 18.53
CA SER A 10 -4.02 -9.12 18.08
C SER A 10 -5.01 -8.37 17.18
N GLU A 11 -5.42 -7.14 17.54
CA GLU A 11 -6.36 -6.34 16.73
C GLU A 11 -5.73 -5.95 15.39
N LYS A 12 -4.46 -5.54 15.39
CA LYS A 12 -3.72 -5.21 14.15
C LYS A 12 -3.56 -6.42 13.21
N LEU A 13 -3.50 -7.64 13.74
CA LEU A 13 -3.50 -8.86 12.91
C LEU A 13 -4.84 -9.07 12.21
N LEU A 14 -5.96 -8.85 12.92
CA LEU A 14 -7.28 -8.90 12.30
C LEU A 14 -7.46 -7.78 11.27
N HIS A 15 -6.94 -6.57 11.53
CA HIS A 15 -6.98 -5.47 10.56
C HIS A 15 -6.21 -5.85 9.30
N ARG A 16 -5.01 -6.43 9.46
CA ARG A 16 -4.19 -6.89 8.34
C ARG A 16 -4.87 -8.02 7.55
N TYR A 17 -5.47 -9.00 8.23
CA TYR A 17 -6.25 -10.06 7.60
C TYR A 17 -7.42 -9.48 6.79
N LEU A 18 -8.20 -8.57 7.37
CA LEU A 18 -9.34 -7.94 6.71
C LEU A 18 -8.92 -7.08 5.52
N LEU A 19 -7.81 -6.34 5.63
CA LEU A 19 -7.23 -5.60 4.51
C LEU A 19 -6.89 -6.53 3.35
N GLU A 20 -6.20 -7.65 3.60
CA GLU A 20 -5.90 -8.65 2.57
C GLU A 20 -7.17 -9.30 1.99
N CYS A 21 -8.20 -9.55 2.81
CA CYS A 21 -9.50 -10.06 2.35
C CYS A 21 -10.20 -9.07 1.42
N TYR A 22 -10.38 -7.82 1.86
CA TYR A 22 -11.16 -6.81 1.15
C TYR A 22 -10.51 -6.36 -0.15
N TYR A 23 -9.18 -6.34 -0.23
CA TYR A 23 -8.45 -6.14 -1.48
C TYR A 23 -8.44 -7.38 -2.40
N GLY A 24 -9.09 -8.49 -2.01
CA GLY A 24 -9.12 -9.72 -2.82
C GLY A 24 -7.76 -10.38 -2.96
N MET A 25 -6.90 -10.26 -1.93
CA MET A 25 -5.55 -10.82 -1.97
C MET A 25 -5.48 -12.27 -1.53
N LEU A 26 -6.52 -12.76 -0.86
CA LEU A 26 -6.60 -14.11 -0.32
C LEU A 26 -7.42 -14.99 -1.25
N GLU A 27 -6.90 -16.19 -1.49
CA GLU A 27 -7.63 -17.26 -2.19
C GLU A 27 -8.76 -17.79 -1.28
N ASP A 28 -9.80 -18.37 -1.88
CA ASP A 28 -10.87 -19.10 -1.19
C ASP A 28 -11.77 -18.28 -0.24
N ILE A 29 -11.65 -16.95 -0.21
CA ILE A 29 -12.58 -16.08 0.50
C ILE A 29 -13.03 -14.91 -0.39
N SER A 30 -14.34 -14.71 -0.49
CA SER A 30 -14.88 -13.55 -1.19
C SER A 30 -14.75 -12.30 -0.32
N PRO A 31 -14.28 -11.16 -0.84
CA PRO A 31 -14.31 -9.87 -0.13
C PRO A 31 -15.68 -9.53 0.45
N ASN A 32 -16.76 -9.91 -0.24
CA ASN A 32 -18.13 -9.63 0.15
C ASN A 32 -18.61 -10.47 1.33
N SER A 33 -17.98 -11.61 1.63
CA SER A 33 -18.40 -12.50 2.73
C SER A 33 -18.32 -11.84 4.11
N LEU A 34 -17.49 -10.81 4.25
CA LEU A 34 -17.31 -10.02 5.48
C LEU A 34 -17.93 -8.62 5.36
N LEU A 35 -18.77 -8.38 4.35
CA LEU A 35 -19.54 -7.14 4.20
C LEU A 35 -21.02 -7.39 4.51
N PRO A 36 -21.76 -6.37 4.98
CA PRO A 36 -23.21 -6.42 5.03
C PRO A 36 -23.82 -6.67 3.64
N GLU A 37 -24.95 -7.39 3.54
CA GLU A 37 -25.61 -7.72 2.27
C GLU A 37 -25.86 -6.50 1.37
N ARG A 38 -26.25 -5.37 1.96
CA ARG A 38 -26.46 -4.07 1.27
C ARG A 38 -25.22 -3.54 0.52
N CYS A 39 -24.03 -4.07 0.83
CA CYS A 39 -22.77 -3.67 0.23
C CYS A 39 -22.25 -4.69 -0.80
N HIS A 40 -22.89 -5.86 -0.96
CA HIS A 40 -22.37 -6.94 -1.83
C HIS A 40 -22.34 -6.57 -3.32
N SER A 41 -23.23 -5.66 -3.75
CA SER A 41 -23.23 -5.12 -5.13
C SER A 41 -22.24 -3.97 -5.34
N LYS A 42 -21.65 -3.45 -4.25
CA LYS A 42 -20.75 -2.30 -4.32
C LYS A 42 -19.32 -2.76 -4.55
N LYS A 43 -18.59 -1.99 -5.36
CA LYS A 43 -17.17 -2.23 -5.59
C LYS A 43 -16.35 -1.43 -4.59
N ILE A 44 -15.52 -2.12 -3.81
CA ILE A 44 -14.55 -1.50 -2.91
C ILE A 44 -13.53 -0.72 -3.75
N ASN A 45 -13.28 0.53 -3.37
CA ASN A 45 -12.25 1.37 -3.98
C ASN A 45 -11.03 1.49 -3.07
N LEU A 46 -11.20 1.96 -1.83
CA LEU A 46 -10.10 2.20 -0.88
C LEU A 46 -10.47 1.70 0.50
N ILE A 47 -9.50 1.14 1.24
CA ILE A 47 -9.66 0.79 2.66
C ILE A 47 -8.65 1.61 3.45
N VAL A 48 -9.12 2.38 4.43
CA VAL A 48 -8.28 3.24 5.26
C VAL A 48 -8.38 2.79 6.71
N PRO A 49 -7.28 2.35 7.34
CA PRO A 49 -7.26 2.02 8.76
C PRO A 49 -7.24 3.30 9.61
N GLU A 50 -7.92 3.27 10.76
CA GLU A 50 -7.85 4.31 11.80
C GLU A 50 -8.08 5.73 11.28
N MET A 51 -8.98 5.89 10.31
CA MET A 51 -9.35 7.20 9.79
C MET A 51 -10.19 7.94 10.81
N LYS A 52 -9.75 9.13 11.21
CA LYS A 52 -10.57 10.04 12.03
C LYS A 52 -11.79 10.52 11.23
N MET A 53 -12.97 10.29 11.77
CA MET A 53 -14.24 10.73 11.22
C MET A 53 -14.95 11.66 12.21
N THR A 54 -15.51 12.76 11.70
CA THR A 54 -16.33 13.68 12.49
C THR A 54 -17.80 13.32 12.30
N SER A 55 -18.55 13.31 13.40
CA SER A 55 -20.01 13.22 13.40
C SER A 55 -20.61 14.29 14.33
N VAL A 56 -21.91 14.50 14.22
CA VAL A 56 -22.65 15.49 15.01
C VAL A 56 -23.69 14.73 15.82
N ASN A 57 -23.74 14.98 17.13
CA ASN A 57 -24.71 14.35 18.02
C ASN A 57 -26.08 15.05 17.96
N ASP A 58 -27.08 14.50 18.66
CA ASP A 58 -28.44 15.05 18.71
C ASP A 58 -28.51 16.50 19.27
N ASN A 59 -27.46 16.96 19.95
CA ASN A 59 -27.34 18.31 20.51
C ASN A 59 -26.60 19.28 19.56
N ASN A 60 -26.32 18.90 18.31
CA ASN A 60 -25.48 19.62 17.36
C ASN A 60 -24.02 19.81 17.80
N GLU A 61 -23.50 18.96 18.69
CA GLU A 61 -22.10 18.98 19.08
C GLU A 61 -21.29 18.00 18.22
N GLU A 62 -20.18 18.49 17.68
CA GLU A 62 -19.25 17.66 16.92
C GLU A 62 -18.48 16.72 17.86
N TYR A 63 -18.37 15.46 17.46
CA TYR A 63 -17.54 14.48 18.12
C TYR A 63 -16.73 13.70 17.08
N ASN A 64 -15.55 13.25 17.50
CA ASN A 64 -14.63 12.51 16.64
C ASN A 64 -14.63 11.04 17.02
N VAL A 65 -14.69 10.17 16.02
CA VAL A 65 -14.55 8.72 16.17
C VAL A 65 -13.47 8.23 15.22
N ILE A 66 -12.70 7.24 15.67
CA ILE A 66 -11.69 6.57 14.87
C ILE A 66 -12.14 5.11 14.75
N PRO A 67 -12.92 4.74 13.72
CA PRO A 67 -13.17 3.35 13.42
C PRO A 67 -11.87 2.62 13.06
N ASP A 68 -11.83 1.32 13.34
CA ASP A 68 -10.67 0.48 13.03
C ASP A 68 -10.34 0.48 11.53
N LEU A 69 -11.37 0.41 10.68
CA LEU A 69 -11.26 0.50 9.22
C LEU A 69 -12.42 1.34 8.65
N VAL A 70 -12.15 2.04 7.54
CA VAL A 70 -13.18 2.67 6.70
C VAL A 70 -13.03 2.14 5.29
N ILE A 71 -14.10 1.58 4.74
CA ILE A 71 -14.15 1.14 3.33
C ILE A 71 -14.85 2.22 2.53
N PHE A 72 -14.19 2.74 1.50
CA PHE A 72 -14.78 3.59 0.48
C PHE A 72 -15.14 2.75 -0.75
N PHE A 73 -16.34 2.94 -1.26
CA PHE A 73 -16.84 2.30 -2.47
C PHE A 73 -16.78 3.25 -3.67
N THR A 74 -16.79 2.69 -4.88
CA THR A 74 -16.75 3.49 -6.12
C THR A 74 -18.00 4.34 -6.36
N ASP A 75 -19.10 4.08 -5.64
CA ASP A 75 -20.32 4.90 -5.66
C ASP A 75 -20.20 6.16 -4.77
N GLY A 76 -19.04 6.39 -4.15
CA GLY A 76 -18.77 7.51 -3.27
C GLY A 76 -19.22 7.30 -1.82
N THR A 77 -19.85 6.17 -1.50
CA THR A 77 -20.24 5.86 -0.12
C THR A 77 -19.09 5.26 0.68
N ASP A 78 -19.14 5.44 2.00
CA ASP A 78 -18.23 4.84 2.96
C ASP A 78 -18.94 3.89 3.93
N LEU A 79 -18.17 2.97 4.51
CA LEU A 79 -18.61 2.05 5.55
C LEU A 79 -17.56 2.01 6.66
N PRO A 80 -17.85 2.59 7.84
CA PRO A 80 -17.00 2.43 9.01
C PRO A 80 -17.17 1.03 9.60
N ILE A 81 -16.04 0.42 9.97
CA ILE A 81 -15.96 -0.94 10.48
C ILE A 81 -15.19 -0.94 11.81
N GLU A 82 -15.78 -1.61 12.79
CA GLU A 82 -15.11 -2.01 14.03
C GLU A 82 -14.69 -3.47 13.95
N VAL A 83 -13.48 -3.77 14.42
CA VAL A 83 -12.90 -5.10 14.40
C VAL A 83 -12.72 -5.58 15.82
N LYS A 84 -13.26 -6.77 16.12
CA LYS A 84 -13.21 -7.33 17.48
C LYS A 84 -12.76 -8.78 17.50
N TRP A 85 -12.06 -9.17 18.54
CA TRP A 85 -11.86 -10.59 18.84
C TRP A 85 -13.16 -11.25 19.27
N GLN A 86 -13.84 -10.62 20.22
CA GLN A 86 -15.14 -11.03 20.74
C GLN A 86 -16.12 -9.87 20.56
N SER A 87 -17.29 -10.15 20.00
CA SER A 87 -18.34 -9.15 19.79
C SER A 87 -18.82 -8.46 21.07
N SER A 88 -18.64 -9.11 22.22
CA SER A 88 -18.93 -8.59 23.56
C SER A 88 -17.89 -7.62 24.11
N GLY A 89 -16.75 -7.45 23.42
CA GLY A 89 -15.67 -6.56 23.82
C GLY A 89 -16.13 -5.11 24.07
N PRO A 90 -15.34 -4.31 24.79
CA PRO A 90 -15.72 -2.94 25.11
C PRO A 90 -15.81 -2.08 23.85
N TYR A 91 -16.81 -1.20 23.82
CA TYR A 91 -16.97 -0.14 22.82
C TYR A 91 -17.08 1.21 23.52
N GLY A 92 -16.51 2.24 22.91
CA GLY A 92 -16.83 3.61 23.30
C GLY A 92 -18.32 3.91 23.10
N LYS A 93 -18.91 4.72 23.98
CA LYS A 93 -20.32 5.15 23.83
C LYS A 93 -20.54 5.86 22.48
N ASP A 94 -19.62 6.75 22.13
CA ASP A 94 -19.67 7.49 20.87
C ASP A 94 -19.44 6.59 19.65
N GLN A 95 -18.69 5.50 19.81
CA GLN A 95 -18.38 4.55 18.74
C GLN A 95 -19.62 3.73 18.33
N LEU A 96 -20.35 3.17 19.30
CA LEU A 96 -21.61 2.47 18.98
C LEU A 96 -22.68 3.42 18.42
N ARG A 97 -22.74 4.65 18.92
CA ARG A 97 -23.64 5.67 18.36
C ARG A 97 -23.29 5.94 16.90
N PHE A 98 -22.02 6.24 16.62
CA PHE A 98 -21.51 6.50 15.28
C PHE A 98 -21.77 5.36 14.29
N LEU A 99 -21.53 4.11 14.70
CA LEU A 99 -21.83 2.95 13.86
C LEU A 99 -23.32 2.82 13.53
N ARG A 100 -24.24 3.18 14.44
CA ARG A 100 -25.68 3.17 14.12
C ARG A 100 -26.03 4.27 13.13
N GLU A 101 -25.58 5.49 13.38
CA GLU A 101 -25.82 6.67 12.54
C GLU A 101 -25.33 6.44 11.10
N LYS A 102 -24.11 5.93 10.95
CA LYS A 102 -23.47 5.70 9.64
C LYS A 102 -23.84 4.37 9.00
N LYS A 103 -24.73 3.58 9.63
CA LYS A 103 -24.99 2.18 9.23
C LYS A 103 -23.67 1.42 9.05
N GLY A 104 -22.76 1.62 10.00
CA GLY A 104 -21.50 0.92 10.12
C GLY A 104 -21.67 -0.56 10.40
N HIS A 105 -20.54 -1.23 10.63
CA HIS A 105 -20.48 -2.68 10.71
C HIS A 105 -19.47 -3.15 11.76
N ILE A 106 -19.75 -4.28 12.40
CA ILE A 106 -18.78 -4.95 13.28
C ILE A 106 -18.37 -6.26 12.64
N VAL A 107 -17.07 -6.46 12.51
CA VAL A 107 -16.48 -7.74 12.12
C VAL A 107 -15.81 -8.36 13.33
N SER A 108 -16.13 -9.61 13.65
CA SER A 108 -15.57 -10.26 14.82
C SER A 108 -15.07 -11.68 14.55
N LEU A 109 -14.04 -12.12 15.27
CA LEU A 109 -13.59 -13.52 15.20
C LEU A 109 -14.55 -14.46 15.95
N VAL A 110 -15.07 -14.01 17.09
CA VAL A 110 -16.03 -14.71 17.94
C VAL A 110 -17.28 -13.84 18.11
N GLU A 111 -18.42 -14.37 17.66
CA GLU A 111 -19.73 -13.76 17.89
C GLU A 111 -20.39 -14.40 19.12
N ASP A 112 -20.25 -13.73 20.26
CA ASP A 112 -20.76 -14.11 21.58
C ASP A 112 -21.86 -13.17 22.11
N LYS A 113 -22.08 -12.03 21.43
CA LYS A 113 -23.11 -11.05 21.78
C LYS A 113 -23.52 -10.24 20.55
N LYS A 114 -24.82 -10.21 20.25
CA LYS A 114 -25.37 -9.33 19.22
C LYS A 114 -25.39 -7.88 19.69
N GLN A 115 -25.06 -6.96 18.80
CA GLN A 115 -25.24 -5.53 18.99
C GLN A 115 -26.53 -5.09 18.33
N LYS A 116 -27.41 -4.46 19.13
CA LYS A 116 -28.70 -4.00 18.64
C LYS A 116 -28.50 -2.94 17.55
N ASP A 117 -29.21 -3.11 16.44
CA ASP A 117 -29.27 -2.19 15.29
C ASP A 117 -27.93 -1.97 14.56
N ILE A 118 -26.96 -2.88 14.73
CA ILE A 118 -25.68 -2.86 14.03
C ILE A 118 -25.46 -4.23 13.36
N THR A 119 -25.18 -4.25 12.06
CA THR A 119 -24.87 -5.50 11.35
C THR A 119 -23.55 -6.07 11.88
N MET A 120 -23.52 -7.38 12.12
CA MET A 120 -22.32 -8.09 12.57
C MET A 120 -21.99 -9.25 11.64
N ASN A 121 -20.72 -9.39 11.28
CA ASN A 121 -20.23 -10.53 10.50
C ASN A 121 -19.12 -11.23 11.27
N LYS A 122 -19.14 -12.56 11.20
CA LYS A 122 -18.15 -13.40 11.85
C LYS A 122 -17.07 -13.82 10.85
N ILE A 123 -15.81 -13.69 11.24
CA ILE A 123 -14.67 -14.23 10.50
C ILE A 123 -14.68 -15.76 10.61
N ASP A 124 -14.48 -16.47 9.50
CA ASP A 124 -14.20 -17.90 9.54
C ASP A 124 -12.86 -18.14 10.25
N PHE A 125 -12.95 -18.72 11.44
CA PHE A 125 -11.81 -19.02 12.29
C PHE A 125 -10.81 -19.97 11.61
N GLN A 126 -11.28 -20.98 10.87
CA GLN A 126 -10.36 -21.91 10.20
C GLN A 126 -9.60 -21.24 9.07
N HIS A 127 -10.28 -20.40 8.29
CA HIS A 127 -9.63 -19.62 7.23
C HIS A 127 -8.60 -18.64 7.83
N TRP A 128 -8.98 -17.92 8.88
CA TRP A 128 -8.08 -17.02 9.60
C TRP A 128 -6.85 -17.75 10.18
N GLN A 129 -7.03 -18.93 10.80
CA GLN A 129 -5.92 -19.74 11.32
C GLN A 129 -4.96 -20.18 10.21
N ARG A 130 -5.48 -20.62 9.04
CA ARG A 130 -4.66 -20.97 7.89
C ARG A 130 -3.87 -19.77 7.38
N TRP A 131 -4.52 -18.60 7.29
CA TRP A 131 -3.86 -17.35 6.91
C TRP A 131 -2.74 -17.00 7.88
N LEU A 132 -3.00 -17.02 9.20
CA LEU A 132 -2.01 -16.72 10.23
C LEU A 132 -0.83 -17.69 10.15
N GLY A 133 -1.09 -18.99 9.98
CA GLY A 133 -0.06 -20.01 9.79
C GLY A 133 0.86 -19.68 8.62
N LYS A 134 0.29 -19.39 7.44
CA LYS A 134 1.02 -19.01 6.21
C LYS A 134 1.81 -17.70 6.34
N ARG A 135 1.40 -16.78 7.23
CA ARG A 135 1.98 -15.43 7.38
C ARG A 135 2.83 -15.23 8.63
N SER A 136 2.83 -16.20 9.54
CA SER A 136 3.44 -16.10 10.88
C SER A 136 4.89 -15.60 10.84
N MET A 137 5.72 -16.20 9.98
CA MET A 137 7.14 -15.82 9.86
C MET A 137 7.32 -14.41 9.29
N SER A 138 6.56 -14.04 8.25
CA SER A 138 6.65 -12.67 7.71
C SER A 138 6.24 -11.63 8.75
N LEU A 139 5.14 -11.86 9.48
CA LEU A 139 4.61 -10.95 10.49
C LEU A 139 5.57 -10.80 11.69
N ALA A 140 6.20 -11.91 12.09
CA ALA A 140 7.22 -11.89 13.15
C ALA A 140 8.46 -11.09 12.73
N MET A 141 8.93 -11.25 11.49
CA MET A 141 10.04 -10.43 10.98
C MET A 141 9.69 -8.95 10.88
N ASP A 142 8.51 -8.61 10.38
CA ASP A 142 8.07 -7.22 10.28
C ASP A 142 8.04 -6.55 11.68
N THR A 143 7.62 -7.31 12.70
CA THR A 143 7.65 -6.88 14.11
C THR A 143 9.07 -6.73 14.64
N ALA A 144 9.99 -7.65 14.35
CA ALA A 144 11.38 -7.56 14.78
C ALA A 144 12.07 -6.33 14.17
N ILE A 145 11.92 -6.12 12.86
CA ILE A 145 12.50 -4.99 12.13
C ILE A 145 11.97 -3.65 12.67
N SER A 146 10.65 -3.53 12.88
CA SER A 146 10.07 -2.29 13.43
C SER A 146 10.59 -1.94 14.83
N LYS A 147 11.04 -2.93 15.61
CA LYS A 147 11.66 -2.74 16.93
C LYS A 147 13.18 -2.51 16.87
N GLY A 148 13.77 -2.45 15.67
CA GLY A 148 15.21 -2.32 15.48
C GLY A 148 15.98 -3.55 15.94
N LEU A 149 15.33 -4.73 15.96
CA LEU A 149 15.91 -5.98 16.44
C LEU A 149 16.61 -6.79 15.34
N ASP A 150 16.70 -6.28 14.11
CA ASP A 150 17.33 -7.03 13.01
C ASP A 150 18.67 -6.46 12.55
N SER A 151 19.56 -7.43 12.37
CA SER A 151 20.89 -7.41 11.77
C SER A 151 20.83 -7.25 10.25
N GLU A 152 21.91 -6.82 9.62
CA GLU A 152 22.05 -6.60 8.16
C GLU A 152 21.67 -7.82 7.27
N ALA A 153 21.38 -9.00 7.85
CA ALA A 153 21.11 -10.25 7.15
C ALA A 153 19.71 -10.38 6.50
N GLY A 154 18.84 -9.36 6.56
CA GLY A 154 17.42 -9.48 6.17
C GLY A 154 16.93 -8.54 5.07
N ARG A 155 17.80 -7.69 4.49
CA ARG A 155 17.39 -6.62 3.57
C ARG A 155 16.78 -7.18 2.28
N GLN A 156 15.65 -6.63 1.85
CA GLN A 156 15.05 -6.95 0.56
C GLN A 156 15.34 -5.87 -0.48
N TYR A 157 15.36 -6.28 -1.74
CA TYR A 157 15.65 -5.43 -2.89
C TYR A 157 14.44 -5.36 -3.80
N TRP A 158 14.06 -4.15 -4.19
CA TRP A 158 12.85 -3.87 -4.94
C TRP A 158 13.17 -3.05 -6.18
N LEU A 159 12.60 -3.44 -7.31
CA LEU A 159 12.66 -2.71 -8.57
C LEU A 159 11.33 -2.01 -8.82
N VAL A 160 11.40 -0.71 -9.10
CA VAL A 160 10.26 0.11 -9.55
C VAL A 160 10.67 0.78 -10.85
N SER A 161 10.02 0.46 -11.98
CA SER A 161 10.41 0.96 -13.29
C SER A 161 9.28 1.76 -13.91
N PRO A 162 9.02 2.98 -13.41
CA PRO A 162 7.94 3.78 -13.95
C PRO A 162 8.30 4.20 -15.38
N LYS A 163 7.32 4.12 -16.27
CA LYS A 163 7.51 4.55 -17.65
C LYS A 163 7.55 6.08 -17.72
N GLY A 164 8.52 6.62 -18.45
CA GLY A 164 8.60 8.06 -18.63
C GLY A 164 9.70 8.48 -19.59
N SER A 165 9.47 9.59 -20.27
CA SER A 165 10.51 10.39 -20.91
C SER A 165 10.83 11.61 -20.04
N GLN A 166 11.82 12.41 -20.45
CA GLN A 166 12.15 13.69 -19.80
C GLN A 166 10.90 14.56 -19.54
N ASP A 167 9.99 14.64 -20.50
CA ASP A 167 8.77 15.46 -20.39
C ASP A 167 7.53 14.71 -19.88
N SER A 168 7.71 13.60 -19.16
CA SER A 168 6.58 12.81 -18.62
C SER A 168 6.10 13.30 -17.26
N THR A 169 4.82 13.07 -16.96
CA THR A 169 4.22 13.32 -15.63
C THR A 169 5.00 12.62 -14.51
N THR A 170 5.54 11.43 -14.76
CA THR A 170 6.41 10.72 -13.80
C THR A 170 7.65 11.53 -13.46
N ASN A 171 8.38 12.02 -14.46
CA ASN A 171 9.60 12.81 -14.21
C ASN A 171 9.27 14.18 -13.58
N TYR A 172 8.15 14.79 -13.97
CA TYR A 172 7.63 16.01 -13.35
C TYR A 172 7.34 15.80 -11.86
N ASN A 173 6.59 14.75 -11.50
CA ASN A 173 6.26 14.43 -10.11
C ASN A 173 7.49 14.05 -9.28
N TYR A 174 8.42 13.28 -9.85
CA TYR A 174 9.70 13.02 -9.21
C TYR A 174 10.49 14.30 -8.94
N SER A 175 10.59 15.19 -9.93
CA SER A 175 11.29 16.47 -9.77
C SER A 175 10.64 17.35 -8.71
N ARG A 176 9.30 17.41 -8.66
CA ARG A 176 8.56 18.09 -7.58
C ARG A 176 8.89 17.52 -6.21
N MET A 177 8.88 16.19 -6.07
CA MET A 177 9.15 15.50 -4.81
C MET A 177 10.58 15.81 -4.33
N ARG A 178 11.57 15.73 -5.22
CA ARG A 178 12.97 16.06 -4.92
C ARG A 178 13.16 17.52 -4.48
N ASN A 179 12.44 18.43 -5.11
CA ASN A 179 12.58 19.86 -4.85
C ASN A 179 11.74 20.34 -3.66
N LEU A 180 10.98 19.45 -3.01
CA LEU A 180 10.18 19.77 -1.84
C LEU A 180 11.11 20.06 -0.64
N ARG A 181 11.48 21.34 -0.48
CA ARG A 181 12.30 21.81 0.65
C ARG A 181 11.48 21.81 1.94
N SER A 182 11.35 20.66 2.60
CA SER A 182 10.91 20.63 3.99
C SER A 182 12.09 21.00 4.90
N LYS A 183 11.87 21.84 5.92
CA LYS A 183 12.91 22.25 6.88
C LYS A 183 13.44 21.10 7.77
N LYS A 184 12.98 19.85 7.56
CA LYS A 184 13.21 18.76 8.52
C LYS A 184 13.66 17.41 7.96
N SER A 185 13.78 17.17 6.66
CA SER A 185 14.29 15.85 6.23
C SER A 185 14.64 15.74 4.75
N ASP A 186 15.76 15.07 4.46
CA ASP A 186 16.11 14.44 3.17
C ASP A 186 15.21 13.22 2.83
N ILE A 187 14.02 13.15 3.43
CA ILE A 187 13.05 12.08 3.23
C ILE A 187 12.20 12.43 2.01
N HIS A 188 12.40 11.67 0.95
CA HIS A 188 11.56 11.63 -0.24
C HIS A 188 10.37 10.69 0.00
N PHE A 189 9.34 10.77 -0.85
CA PHE A 189 8.18 9.89 -0.76
C PHE A 189 7.62 9.57 -2.14
N TRP A 190 7.12 8.35 -2.33
CA TRP A 190 6.44 7.98 -3.57
C TRP A 190 5.09 7.36 -3.26
N ALA A 191 4.12 7.61 -4.13
CA ALA A 191 2.80 7.00 -4.02
C ALA A 191 2.54 6.03 -5.16
N PHE A 192 1.83 4.96 -4.85
CA PHE A 192 1.48 3.92 -5.80
C PHE A 192 -0.02 3.89 -6.00
N ARG A 193 -0.40 3.46 -7.21
CA ARG A 193 -1.80 3.38 -7.59
C ARG A 193 -2.54 2.44 -6.65
N ASN A 194 -3.73 2.83 -6.24
CA ASN A 194 -4.66 2.00 -5.50
C ASN A 194 -5.10 0.78 -6.34
N ASN A 195 -4.36 -0.33 -6.20
CA ASN A 195 -4.67 -1.61 -6.80
C ASN A 195 -4.23 -2.74 -5.84
N ALA A 196 -4.82 -3.93 -5.97
CA ALA A 196 -4.53 -5.04 -5.06
C ALA A 196 -3.06 -5.49 -5.11
N GLU A 197 -2.42 -5.44 -6.28
CA GLU A 197 -1.05 -5.92 -6.47
C GLU A 197 0.00 -5.00 -5.83
N ASN A 198 -0.11 -3.68 -6.01
CA ASN A 198 0.74 -2.69 -5.37
C ASN A 198 0.57 -2.75 -3.87
N VAL A 199 -0.68 -2.79 -3.37
CA VAL A 199 -0.92 -2.90 -1.93
C VAL A 199 -0.31 -4.20 -1.40
N ARG A 200 -0.46 -5.32 -2.11
CA ARG A 200 0.15 -6.61 -1.72
C ARG A 200 1.67 -6.52 -1.60
N ASN A 201 2.34 -5.82 -2.52
CA ASN A 201 3.79 -5.67 -2.49
C ASN A 201 4.23 -4.64 -1.44
N HIS A 202 3.54 -3.51 -1.29
CA HIS A 202 3.77 -2.52 -0.23
C HIS A 202 3.74 -3.13 1.15
N LEU A 203 2.73 -3.95 1.39
CA LEU A 203 2.51 -4.65 2.62
C LEU A 203 3.61 -5.67 2.97
N LYS A 204 4.58 -5.91 2.08
CA LYS A 204 5.79 -6.73 2.29
C LYS A 204 7.07 -5.91 2.35
N ILE A 205 7.06 -4.66 1.90
CA ILE A 205 8.21 -3.75 1.98
C ILE A 205 8.45 -3.41 3.45
N ARG A 206 9.71 -3.35 3.84
CA ARG A 206 10.15 -3.14 5.23
C ARG A 206 11.04 -1.93 5.35
N LYS A 207 11.10 -1.38 6.56
CA LYS A 207 12.12 -0.37 6.91
C LYS A 207 13.51 -0.97 6.69
N GLY A 208 14.37 -0.23 6.02
CA GLY A 208 15.74 -0.63 5.68
C GLY A 208 15.87 -1.37 4.35
N ASP A 209 14.78 -1.75 3.67
CA ASP A 209 14.83 -2.32 2.32
C ASP A 209 15.42 -1.31 1.32
N ILE A 210 16.02 -1.81 0.23
CA ILE A 210 16.44 -0.97 -0.91
C ILE A 210 15.37 -1.00 -1.98
N VAL A 211 14.99 0.19 -2.47
CA VAL A 211 14.14 0.36 -3.64
C VAL A 211 14.90 1.10 -4.73
N MET A 212 15.02 0.47 -5.89
CA MET A 212 15.65 1.04 -7.06
C MET A 212 14.59 1.52 -8.05
N PHE A 213 14.51 2.83 -8.25
CA PHE A 213 13.62 3.46 -9.21
C PHE A 213 14.34 3.67 -10.54
N LEU A 214 13.87 3.04 -11.62
CA LEU A 214 14.43 3.20 -12.97
C LEU A 214 13.39 3.85 -13.89
N MET A 215 13.54 5.13 -14.18
CA MET A 215 12.69 5.83 -15.14
C MET A 215 13.08 5.43 -16.55
N VAL A 216 12.28 4.54 -17.12
CA VAL A 216 12.56 3.91 -18.41
C VAL A 216 11.86 4.67 -19.53
N ASN A 217 12.64 5.06 -20.53
CA ASN A 217 12.11 5.70 -21.73
C ASN A 217 11.77 4.65 -22.78
N THR A 218 10.46 4.46 -23.01
CA THR A 218 9.95 3.55 -24.05
C THR A 218 9.53 4.26 -25.33
N ARG A 219 9.81 5.56 -25.48
CA ARG A 219 9.43 6.39 -26.65
C ARG A 219 10.44 6.35 -27.81
N THR A 220 11.49 5.55 -27.75
CA THR A 220 12.52 5.50 -28.79
C THR A 220 12.50 4.25 -29.68
N LEU A 221 11.35 3.57 -29.79
CA LEU A 221 11.15 2.40 -30.69
C LEU A 221 10.24 2.71 -31.90
N GLY A 222 10.21 3.97 -32.34
CA GLY A 222 9.62 4.32 -33.64
C GLY A 222 8.09 4.38 -33.71
N LEU A 223 7.37 4.38 -32.59
CA LEU A 223 5.92 4.57 -32.59
C LEU A 223 5.52 5.63 -31.56
N GLU A 224 4.64 6.54 -32.00
CA GLU A 224 4.21 7.77 -31.30
C GLU A 224 3.47 7.52 -29.95
N LYS A 225 3.36 6.27 -29.51
CA LYS A 225 2.78 5.89 -28.20
C LYS A 225 3.70 4.87 -27.54
N GLY A 226 4.34 5.26 -26.44
CA GLY A 226 5.34 4.46 -25.73
C GLY A 226 4.90 3.00 -25.54
N HIS A 227 5.77 2.07 -25.94
CA HIS A 227 5.48 0.64 -25.95
C HIS A 227 5.38 0.05 -24.53
N TRP A 228 4.69 -1.10 -24.44
CA TRP A 228 4.85 -2.02 -23.32
C TRP A 228 6.24 -2.65 -23.38
N LEU A 229 6.83 -2.91 -22.21
CA LEU A 229 8.08 -3.66 -22.18
C LEU A 229 7.74 -5.12 -22.49
N ASP A 230 8.39 -5.68 -23.49
CA ASP A 230 8.21 -7.08 -23.86
C ASP A 230 8.98 -7.99 -22.90
N ASP A 231 8.49 -9.22 -22.75
CA ASP A 231 9.13 -10.28 -21.95
C ASP A 231 10.49 -10.69 -22.53
N ASN A 232 10.57 -10.76 -23.85
CA ASN A 232 11.78 -11.10 -24.62
C ASN A 232 12.07 -9.99 -25.63
N PRO A 233 12.60 -8.87 -25.16
CA PRO A 233 12.87 -7.74 -26.03
C PRO A 233 14.10 -7.97 -26.91
N ASP A 234 14.03 -7.51 -28.15
CA ASP A 234 15.16 -7.40 -29.07
C ASP A 234 15.80 -6.00 -29.06
N TYR A 235 15.33 -5.12 -28.17
CA TYR A 235 15.78 -3.74 -28.04
C TYR A 235 16.37 -3.42 -26.65
N PRO A 236 17.35 -2.50 -26.60
CA PRO A 236 17.93 -2.06 -25.34
C PRO A 236 16.93 -1.22 -24.52
N LEU A 237 17.19 -1.12 -23.22
CA LEU A 237 16.38 -0.33 -22.30
C LEU A 237 17.07 0.99 -21.98
N ASN A 238 16.49 2.09 -22.44
CA ASN A 238 16.98 3.43 -22.14
C ASN A 238 16.52 3.85 -20.74
N VAL A 239 17.48 4.05 -19.84
CA VAL A 239 17.24 4.53 -18.47
C VAL A 239 17.63 6.00 -18.42
N PHE A 240 16.62 6.86 -18.43
CA PHE A 240 16.87 8.32 -18.35
C PHE A 240 17.37 8.71 -16.97
N ARG A 241 16.82 8.11 -15.92
CA ARG A 241 17.20 8.36 -14.54
C ARG A 241 17.03 7.10 -13.74
N TRP A 242 17.98 6.83 -12.86
CA TRP A 242 17.83 5.83 -11.82
C TRP A 242 18.15 6.43 -10.46
N VAL A 243 17.51 5.90 -9.43
CA VAL A 243 17.69 6.35 -8.05
C VAL A 243 17.58 5.17 -7.12
N GLU A 244 18.56 5.03 -6.24
CA GLU A 244 18.56 4.06 -5.17
C GLU A 244 18.10 4.73 -3.87
N TYR A 245 17.16 4.08 -3.20
CA TYR A 245 16.55 4.57 -1.97
C TYR A 245 16.58 3.52 -0.87
N GLU A 246 16.82 3.94 0.36
CA GLU A 246 16.53 3.14 1.56
C GLU A 246 15.14 3.49 2.09
N VAL A 247 14.35 2.47 2.42
CA VAL A 247 13.02 2.65 2.99
C VAL A 247 13.11 3.09 4.46
N LYS A 248 12.55 4.27 4.77
CA LYS A 248 12.44 4.75 6.16
C LYS A 248 11.08 4.47 6.78
N ILE A 249 10.01 4.64 6.00
CA ILE A 249 8.64 4.32 6.42
C ILE A 249 7.98 3.50 5.29
N PRO A 250 7.76 2.19 5.48
CA PRO A 250 7.39 1.28 4.39
C PRO A 250 5.97 1.47 3.85
N TYR A 251 5.03 1.92 4.68
CA TYR A 251 3.63 2.07 4.27
C TYR A 251 2.90 3.10 5.12
N THR A 252 2.33 4.10 4.45
CA THR A 252 1.36 5.02 5.03
C THR A 252 0.20 5.24 4.06
N ILE A 253 -1.00 5.44 4.57
CA ILE A 253 -2.09 6.04 3.80
C ILE A 253 -2.23 7.48 4.29
N ASP A 254 -2.00 8.44 3.41
CA ASP A 254 -2.20 9.85 3.73
C ASP A 254 -3.48 10.34 3.05
N ILE A 255 -4.44 10.77 3.86
CA ILE A 255 -5.75 11.25 3.41
C ILE A 255 -6.01 12.72 3.75
N ALA A 256 -5.18 13.33 4.60
CA ALA A 256 -5.50 14.62 5.22
C ALA A 256 -4.34 15.63 5.20
N SER A 257 -3.12 15.23 4.86
CA SER A 257 -2.00 16.17 4.75
C SER A 257 -1.90 16.78 3.34
N ASP A 258 -1.03 17.78 3.19
CA ASP A 258 -0.67 18.36 1.89
C ASP A 258 -0.03 17.32 0.94
N LEU A 259 0.51 16.21 1.46
CA LEU A 259 1.02 15.11 0.62
C LEU A 259 -0.11 14.32 -0.04
N SER A 260 -1.30 14.39 0.55
CA SER A 260 -2.39 13.46 0.28
C SER A 260 -3.05 13.64 -1.10
N THR A 261 -2.79 14.77 -1.77
CA THR A 261 -3.19 15.05 -3.16
C THR A 261 -1.98 15.30 -4.08
N PHE A 262 -0.75 15.11 -3.59
CA PHE A 262 0.47 15.50 -4.31
C PHE A 262 0.59 14.94 -5.74
N PHE A 263 0.18 13.69 -5.91
CA PHE A 263 0.20 12.96 -7.19
C PHE A 263 -1.15 12.97 -7.92
N GLU A 264 -2.18 13.58 -7.33
CA GLU A 264 -3.50 13.70 -7.93
C GLU A 264 -3.53 14.88 -8.92
N GLU A 265 -4.45 14.81 -9.88
CA GLU A 265 -4.69 15.93 -10.82
C GLU A 265 -5.64 16.98 -10.23
N ASP A 266 -6.46 16.59 -9.24
CA ASP A 266 -7.47 17.41 -8.59
C ASP A 266 -7.33 17.32 -7.07
N ASP A 267 -7.00 18.45 -6.44
CA ASP A 267 -6.80 18.57 -4.99
C ASP A 267 -8.11 18.50 -4.19
N SER A 268 -9.28 18.56 -4.86
CA SER A 268 -10.60 18.48 -4.22
C SER A 268 -11.15 17.07 -4.09
N LEU A 269 -10.40 16.05 -4.54
CA LEU A 269 -10.84 14.66 -4.50
C LEU A 269 -11.08 14.15 -3.08
N ASN A 270 -12.30 13.67 -2.85
CA ASN A 270 -12.64 12.91 -1.64
C ASN A 270 -11.65 11.74 -1.47
N PRO A 271 -11.26 11.39 -0.22
CA PRO A 271 -10.30 10.30 0.06
C PRO A 271 -10.60 9.00 -0.68
N GLY A 272 -11.89 8.63 -0.72
CA GLY A 272 -12.36 7.43 -1.38
C GLY A 272 -12.17 7.39 -2.90
N ASN A 273 -11.90 8.52 -3.56
CA ASN A 273 -11.74 8.62 -5.02
C ASN A 273 -10.28 8.78 -5.46
N ARG A 274 -9.34 8.75 -4.52
CA ARG A 274 -7.92 9.00 -4.79
C ARG A 274 -7.27 7.85 -5.55
N THR A 275 -6.45 8.21 -6.51
CA THR A 275 -5.72 7.26 -7.35
C THR A 275 -4.43 6.81 -6.67
N TRP A 276 -3.79 7.69 -5.89
CA TRP A 276 -2.45 7.49 -5.31
C TRP A 276 -2.41 7.58 -3.77
N PRO A 277 -3.23 6.81 -3.03
CA PRO A 277 -3.34 6.96 -1.58
C PRO A 277 -2.29 6.19 -0.78
N HIS A 278 -1.46 5.34 -1.40
CA HIS A 278 -0.51 4.46 -0.70
C HIS A 278 0.91 4.97 -0.87
N PHE A 279 1.51 5.43 0.22
CA PHE A 279 2.81 6.08 0.22
C PHE A 279 3.89 5.20 0.87
N ILE A 280 5.11 5.37 0.37
CA ILE A 280 6.35 4.94 1.00
C ILE A 280 7.27 6.15 1.20
N HIS A 281 8.01 6.18 2.30
CA HIS A 281 8.98 7.23 2.61
C HIS A 281 10.40 6.69 2.55
N LEU A 282 11.27 7.44 1.90
CA LEU A 282 12.53 6.98 1.34
C LEU A 282 13.65 7.97 1.67
N GLU A 283 14.85 7.48 1.93
CA GLU A 283 16.07 8.27 1.98
C GLU A 283 16.92 7.96 0.75
N LYS A 284 17.36 9.00 0.04
CA LYS A 284 18.16 8.81 -1.18
C LYS A 284 19.55 8.31 -0.82
N LEU A 285 19.99 7.24 -1.45
CA LEU A 285 21.36 6.74 -1.36
C LEU A 285 22.19 7.26 -2.52
N GLU A 286 21.81 6.89 -3.75
CA GLU A 286 22.55 7.21 -4.96
C GLU A 286 21.59 7.54 -6.11
N GLU A 287 22.06 8.30 -7.10
CA GLU A 287 21.33 8.52 -8.33
C GLU A 287 22.27 8.67 -9.53
N GLY A 288 21.77 8.26 -10.70
CA GLY A 288 22.43 8.44 -11.98
C GLY A 288 21.40 8.48 -13.11
N GLY A 289 21.86 8.38 -14.36
CA GLY A 289 20.93 8.41 -15.49
C GLY A 289 21.63 8.55 -16.84
N ASN A 290 20.80 8.72 -17.87
CA ASN A 290 21.21 8.84 -19.27
C ASN A 290 22.07 7.67 -19.76
N LEU A 291 21.65 6.44 -19.43
CA LEU A 291 22.35 5.23 -19.82
C LEU A 291 21.45 4.27 -20.59
N THR A 292 22.07 3.30 -21.26
CA THR A 292 21.39 2.28 -22.05
C THR A 292 21.78 0.90 -21.55
N ILE A 293 20.82 0.15 -21.01
CA ILE A 293 21.01 -1.25 -20.66
C ILE A 293 20.85 -2.06 -21.95
N LYS A 294 21.97 -2.58 -22.48
CA LYS A 294 22.04 -3.32 -23.76
C LYS A 294 21.20 -4.60 -23.73
N SER A 295 21.21 -5.32 -22.61
CA SER A 295 20.42 -6.55 -22.41
C SER A 295 19.78 -6.55 -21.02
N ARG A 296 18.48 -6.85 -20.96
CA ARG A 296 17.75 -6.98 -19.69
C ARG A 296 17.93 -8.34 -19.02
N GLY A 297 18.40 -9.36 -19.75
CA GLY A 297 18.61 -10.71 -19.23
C GLY A 297 17.46 -11.22 -18.35
N ASN A 298 17.81 -11.71 -17.16
CA ASN A 298 16.89 -12.24 -16.15
C ASN A 298 15.97 -11.17 -15.50
N LEU A 299 16.24 -9.88 -15.71
CA LEU A 299 15.40 -8.78 -15.22
C LEU A 299 14.24 -8.44 -16.16
N SER A 300 14.18 -9.01 -17.37
CA SER A 300 13.18 -8.65 -18.39
C SER A 300 11.74 -8.70 -17.86
N ASN A 301 11.37 -9.80 -17.20
CA ASN A 301 10.04 -9.95 -16.62
C ASN A 301 9.81 -9.02 -15.41
N HIS A 302 10.85 -8.72 -14.62
CA HIS A 302 10.77 -7.81 -13.49
C HIS A 302 10.49 -6.38 -13.96
N PHE A 303 11.22 -5.92 -14.98
CA PHE A 303 10.97 -4.65 -15.64
C PHE A 303 9.55 -4.56 -16.21
N ARG A 304 9.11 -5.57 -16.97
CA ARG A 304 7.75 -5.59 -17.53
C ARG A 304 6.69 -5.52 -16.44
N THR A 305 6.82 -6.34 -15.41
CA THR A 305 5.85 -6.42 -14.32
C THR A 305 5.77 -5.09 -13.61
N SER A 306 6.91 -4.50 -13.25
CA SER A 306 6.95 -3.22 -12.54
C SER A 306 6.39 -2.08 -13.41
N SER A 307 6.48 -2.15 -14.74
CA SER A 307 5.95 -1.16 -15.70
C SER A 307 4.54 -1.44 -16.29
N SER A 308 3.81 -2.47 -15.81
CA SER A 308 2.64 -3.03 -16.51
C SER A 308 1.36 -2.15 -16.51
N PRO A 309 0.38 -2.38 -17.42
CA PRO A 309 -0.83 -1.54 -17.57
C PRO A 309 -1.81 -1.53 -16.38
N GLY A 310 -1.74 -2.53 -15.49
CA GLY A 310 -2.49 -2.56 -14.22
C GLY A 310 -1.80 -1.75 -13.12
N ILE A 311 -0.51 -1.47 -13.32
CA ILE A 311 0.44 -0.75 -12.47
C ILE A 311 0.98 0.45 -13.27
N ARG A 312 0.12 1.12 -14.06
CA ARG A 312 0.52 2.36 -14.73
C ARG A 312 1.03 3.30 -13.64
N SER A 313 2.32 3.65 -13.74
CA SER A 313 3.17 4.42 -12.80
C SER A 313 4.24 3.68 -12.00
N GLY A 314 4.52 2.40 -12.26
CA GLY A 314 5.66 1.71 -11.62
C GLY A 314 5.28 1.15 -10.25
N GLY A 315 5.25 -0.17 -10.10
CA GLY A 315 4.98 -0.83 -8.82
C GLY A 315 6.20 -1.57 -8.32
N PRO A 316 6.35 -1.77 -7.00
CA PRO A 316 7.51 -2.44 -6.46
C PRO A 316 7.42 -3.93 -6.78
N VAL A 317 8.45 -4.44 -7.45
CA VAL A 317 8.64 -5.87 -7.69
C VAL A 317 9.90 -6.30 -6.95
N ARG A 318 9.80 -7.36 -6.16
CA ARG A 318 10.95 -7.90 -5.44
C ARG A 318 11.92 -8.57 -6.40
N ILE A 319 13.20 -8.29 -6.25
CA ILE A 319 14.31 -8.98 -6.91
C ILE A 319 15.21 -9.62 -5.84
N ASN A 320 15.98 -10.64 -6.22
CA ASN A 320 17.00 -11.20 -5.32
C ASN A 320 18.24 -10.30 -5.31
N PHE A 321 19.18 -10.61 -4.43
CA PHE A 321 20.41 -9.83 -4.27
C PHE A 321 21.29 -9.92 -5.52
N GLU A 322 21.39 -11.08 -6.15
CA GLU A 322 22.23 -11.28 -7.33
C GLU A 322 21.76 -10.39 -8.50
N LEU A 323 20.46 -10.36 -8.79
CA LEU A 323 19.90 -9.51 -9.83
C LEU A 323 19.97 -8.02 -9.48
N TYR A 324 19.95 -7.68 -8.19
CA TYR A 324 20.13 -6.32 -7.72
C TYR A 324 21.56 -5.82 -7.99
N GLU A 325 22.57 -6.61 -7.63
CA GLU A 325 23.98 -6.27 -7.87
C GLU A 325 24.27 -6.21 -9.38
N GLU A 326 23.78 -7.17 -10.17
CA GLU A 326 23.90 -7.15 -11.64
C GLU A 326 23.31 -5.86 -12.23
N LEU A 327 22.16 -5.42 -11.73
CA LEU A 327 21.54 -4.18 -12.17
C LEU A 327 22.37 -2.96 -11.74
N LEU A 328 22.81 -2.91 -10.49
CA LEU A 328 23.59 -1.79 -9.96
C LEU A 328 24.92 -1.64 -10.71
N ASP A 329 25.60 -2.75 -11.01
CA ASP A 329 26.82 -2.77 -11.82
C ASP A 329 26.56 -2.27 -13.23
N ALA A 330 25.46 -2.68 -13.88
CA ALA A 330 25.08 -2.19 -15.20
C ALA A 330 24.71 -0.69 -15.20
N LEU A 331 24.26 -0.15 -14.06
CA LEU A 331 23.94 1.27 -13.92
C LEU A 331 25.16 2.14 -13.62
N ARG A 332 26.21 1.57 -13.01
CA ARG A 332 27.45 2.28 -12.63
C ARG A 332 28.55 2.18 -13.68
N ASN A 333 28.63 1.08 -14.40
CA ASN A 333 29.63 0.88 -15.44
C ASN A 333 29.11 1.49 -16.76
N GLU A 334 29.43 2.77 -16.97
CA GLU A 334 29.34 3.42 -18.27
C GLU A 334 30.32 2.73 -19.23
N GLU A 335 29.82 2.03 -20.25
CA GLU A 335 30.59 1.74 -21.48
C GLU A 335 30.29 2.75 -22.57
#